data_AF-A0A3D1TJG8-F1
#
_entry.id   AF-A0A3D1TJG8-F1
#
_cell.length_a   1.000
_cell.length_b   1.000
_cell.length_c   1.000
_cell.angle_alpha   90.00
_cell.angle_beta   90.00
_cell.angle_gamma   90.00
#
_symmetry.space_group_name_H-M   'P 1'
#
loop_
_entity.id
_entity.type
_entity.pdbx_description
1 polymer ?
#
loop_
_entity_poly.entity_id
_entity_poly.type
_entity_poly.pdbx_seq_one_letter_code
_entity_poly.pdbx_strand_id
1 'polypeptide(L)'
;FCATGALDADDSIRSGMALIGFNDDLNRLILVVKNAPADRMRVTWGEAGRVYTSEELAAGVNLADDFEVNPFSAAFGRVDEAIGRKQAYETRQMKDLFHGAEGHADMERTVELTERVRESLVKGVAEAFVPVRHTLRLTAE
;
A
#
# COMPACT_ATOMS: atom_id res chain seq x y z
N PHE A 1 4.07 -0.69 5.52
CA PHE A 1 3.66 -0.88 4.12
C PHE A 1 2.15 -0.94 4.07
N CYS A 2 1.51 -0.49 2.99
CA CYS A 2 0.05 -0.32 2.80
C CYS A 2 -0.70 0.55 3.85
N ALA A 3 -0.21 0.64 5.08
CA ALA A 3 -0.69 1.51 6.14
C ALA A 3 0.45 1.87 7.13
N THR A 4 0.25 2.96 7.86
CA THR A 4 1.11 3.45 8.96
C THR A 4 0.26 3.78 10.20
N GLY A 5 0.89 3.93 11.36
CA GLY A 5 0.25 4.37 12.60
C GLY A 5 0.34 3.35 13.74
N ALA A 6 -0.11 3.77 14.92
CA ALA A 6 -0.01 2.99 16.14
C ALA A 6 -0.93 1.75 16.12
N LEU A 7 -0.48 0.65 16.72
CA LEU A 7 -1.24 -0.61 16.77
C LEU A 7 -2.39 -0.58 17.79
N ASP A 8 -2.38 0.39 18.69
CA ASP A 8 -3.33 0.54 19.80
C ASP A 8 -4.22 1.79 19.66
N ALA A 9 -4.25 2.41 18.48
CA ALA A 9 -5.10 3.58 18.18
C ALA A 9 -6.24 3.19 17.22
N ASP A 10 -7.47 3.59 17.54
CA ASP A 10 -8.68 3.24 16.79
C ASP A 10 -8.81 3.98 15.44
N ASP A 11 -8.13 5.12 15.30
CA ASP A 11 -7.99 5.87 14.06
C ASP A 11 -6.85 5.35 13.14
N SER A 12 -6.10 4.33 13.58
CA SER A 12 -5.04 3.73 12.77
C SER A 12 -5.53 2.53 11.97
N ILE A 13 -5.24 2.54 10.67
CA ILE A 13 -5.45 1.38 9.80
C ILE A 13 -4.64 0.16 10.29
N ARG A 14 -3.43 0.36 10.86
CA ARG A 14 -2.59 -0.73 11.37
C ARG A 14 -3.21 -1.44 12.58
N SER A 15 -3.93 -0.71 13.44
CA SER A 15 -4.71 -1.32 14.52
C SER A 15 -5.79 -2.27 13.96
N GLY A 16 -6.54 -1.82 12.95
CA GLY A 16 -7.53 -2.66 12.26
C GLY A 16 -6.92 -3.89 11.59
N MET A 17 -5.75 -3.75 10.97
CA MET A 17 -5.01 -4.87 10.36
C MET A 17 -4.62 -5.96 11.37
N ALA A 18 -4.23 -5.56 12.58
CA ALA A 18 -3.83 -6.50 13.64
C ALA A 18 -5.01 -7.32 14.16
N LEU A 19 -6.23 -6.75 14.18
CA LEU A 19 -7.44 -7.44 14.63
C LEU A 19 -7.82 -8.64 13.76
N ILE A 20 -7.47 -8.61 12.47
CA ILE A 20 -7.88 -9.63 11.49
C ILE A 20 -6.71 -10.51 11.00
N GLY A 21 -5.51 -10.37 11.59
CA GLY A 21 -4.32 -11.10 11.11
C GLY A 21 -3.94 -10.74 9.67
N PHE A 22 -4.10 -9.48 9.26
CA PHE A 22 -3.91 -9.08 7.85
C PHE A 22 -2.51 -9.43 7.31
N ASN A 23 -1.47 -9.26 8.11
CA ASN A 23 -0.10 -9.59 7.72
C ASN A 23 0.18 -11.11 7.69
N ASP A 24 -0.66 -11.92 8.33
CA ASP A 24 -0.54 -13.38 8.32
C ASP A 24 -1.07 -13.99 7.01
N ASP A 25 -2.07 -13.33 6.40
CA ASP A 25 -2.80 -13.86 5.25
C ASP A 25 -2.63 -13.04 3.96
N LEU A 26 -2.64 -11.70 4.05
CA LEU A 26 -2.85 -10.82 2.89
C LEU A 26 -1.62 -9.98 2.50
N ASN A 27 -0.73 -9.69 3.44
CA ASN A 27 0.46 -8.85 3.19
C ASN A 27 1.75 -9.55 3.63
N ARG A 28 2.20 -10.50 2.81
CA ARG A 28 3.29 -11.43 3.11
C ARG A 28 4.44 -11.26 2.14
N LEU A 29 5.45 -10.50 2.56
CA LEU A 29 6.73 -10.45 1.87
C LEU A 29 7.76 -11.20 2.71
N ILE A 30 7.77 -12.52 2.57
CA ILE A 30 8.57 -13.40 3.41
C ILE A 30 10.02 -13.46 2.92
N LEU A 31 10.97 -13.09 3.78
CA LEU A 31 12.40 -13.32 3.59
C LEU A 31 12.82 -14.61 4.27
N VAL A 32 13.43 -15.53 3.52
CA VAL A 32 13.99 -16.78 4.03
C VAL A 32 15.49 -16.84 3.74
N VAL A 33 16.31 -17.08 4.76
CA VAL A 33 17.77 -17.25 4.67
C VAL A 33 18.18 -18.52 5.41
N LYS A 34 18.36 -19.62 4.67
CA LYS A 34 18.60 -20.95 5.26
C LYS A 34 19.99 -21.15 5.88
N ASN A 35 20.99 -20.46 5.34
CA ASN A 35 22.40 -20.64 5.73
C ASN A 35 23.01 -19.27 6.03
N ALA A 36 22.46 -18.57 7.03
CA ALA A 36 23.01 -17.30 7.47
C ALA A 36 24.47 -17.49 7.94
N PRO A 37 25.42 -16.62 7.56
CA PRO A 37 26.84 -16.78 7.89
C PRO A 37 27.18 -16.49 9.36
N ALA A 38 26.21 -15.98 10.15
CA ALA A 38 26.34 -15.70 11.57
C ALA A 38 25.03 -16.01 12.29
N ASP A 39 25.09 -16.21 13.60
CA ASP A 39 23.93 -16.51 14.46
C ASP A 39 22.92 -15.36 14.51
N ARG A 40 23.40 -14.14 14.28
CA ARG A 40 22.59 -12.92 14.20
C ARG A 40 22.94 -12.14 12.95
N MET A 41 21.91 -11.70 12.26
CA MET A 41 22.03 -10.96 11.01
C MET A 41 21.21 -9.69 11.11
N ARG A 42 21.82 -8.57 10.73
CA ARG A 42 21.10 -7.32 10.47
C ARG A 42 20.59 -7.35 9.03
N VAL A 43 19.27 -7.30 8.87
CA VAL A 43 18.58 -7.09 7.60
C VAL A 43 18.25 -5.60 7.48
N THR A 44 18.79 -4.95 6.47
CA THR A 44 18.53 -3.54 6.15
C THR A 44 17.70 -3.43 4.89
N TRP A 45 16.58 -2.70 4.97
CA TRP A 45 15.66 -2.46 3.87
C TRP A 45 15.32 -0.97 3.76
N GLY A 46 15.83 -0.32 2.72
CA GLY A 46 15.82 1.14 2.65
C GLY A 46 16.73 1.72 3.73
N GLU A 47 16.16 2.61 4.56
CA GLU A 47 16.87 3.28 5.66
C GLU A 47 16.72 2.56 7.00
N ALA A 48 15.76 1.65 7.10
CA ALA A 48 15.49 0.88 8.31
C ALA A 48 16.31 -0.41 8.33
N GLY A 49 16.70 -0.83 9.54
CA GLY A 49 17.38 -2.11 9.76
C GLY A 49 16.86 -2.79 11.01
N ARG A 50 16.67 -4.11 10.92
CA ARG A 50 16.24 -4.96 12.03
C ARG A 50 17.15 -6.18 12.12
N VAL A 51 17.35 -6.66 13.34
CA VAL A 51 18.18 -7.82 13.61
C VAL A 51 17.30 -9.03 13.84
N TYR A 52 17.72 -10.14 13.25
CA TYR A 52 17.07 -11.44 13.39
C TYR A 52 18.13 -12.50 13.72
N THR A 53 17.72 -13.56 14.37
CA THR A 53 18.55 -14.76 14.50
C THR A 53 18.60 -15.52 13.18
N SER A 54 19.63 -16.35 13.00
CA SER A 54 19.72 -17.28 11.88
C SER A 54 18.51 -18.23 11.82
N GLU A 55 17.99 -18.66 12.97
CA GLU A 55 16.80 -19.51 13.10
C GLU A 55 15.53 -18.79 12.63
N GLU A 56 15.30 -17.55 13.06
CA GLU A 56 14.16 -16.72 12.61
C GLU A 56 14.19 -16.53 11.09
N LEU A 57 15.36 -16.19 10.54
CA LEU A 57 15.52 -16.03 9.09
C LEU A 57 15.35 -17.35 8.33
N ALA A 58 15.75 -18.49 8.90
CA ALA A 58 15.56 -19.79 8.28
C ALA A 58 14.08 -20.21 8.28
N ALA A 59 13.33 -19.86 9.35
CA ALA A 59 11.89 -20.07 9.44
C ALA A 59 11.11 -19.16 8.49
N GLY A 60 11.60 -17.94 8.27
CA GLY A 60 11.02 -16.94 7.39
C GLY A 60 10.38 -15.80 8.17
N VAL A 61 10.76 -14.56 7.82
CA VAL A 61 10.26 -13.34 8.48
C VAL A 61 9.46 -12.49 7.49
N ASN A 62 8.35 -11.89 7.93
CA ASN A 62 7.51 -11.05 7.08
C ASN A 62 8.01 -9.60 7.07
N LEU A 63 8.77 -9.25 6.03
CA LEU A 63 9.32 -7.91 5.89
C LEU A 63 8.24 -6.83 5.80
N ALA A 64 7.06 -7.16 5.24
CA ALA A 64 6.00 -6.17 5.07
C ALA A 64 5.35 -5.74 6.39
N ASP A 65 5.41 -6.61 7.41
CA ASP A 65 4.96 -6.31 8.77
C ASP A 65 6.06 -5.62 9.59
N ASP A 66 7.26 -6.21 9.56
CA ASP A 66 8.40 -5.79 10.38
C ASP A 66 8.96 -4.42 9.99
N PHE A 67 8.75 -3.98 8.76
CA PHE A 67 9.20 -2.68 8.24
C PHE A 67 8.00 -1.81 7.86
N GLU A 68 7.50 -1.03 8.82
CA GLU A 68 6.39 -0.10 8.64
C GLU A 68 6.63 0.86 7.47
N VAL A 69 7.77 1.54 7.45
CA VAL A 69 8.20 2.34 6.30
C VAL A 69 9.32 1.60 5.60
N ASN A 70 9.12 1.35 4.31
CA ASN A 70 10.05 0.60 3.48
C ASN A 70 10.10 1.17 2.05
N PRO A 71 11.02 0.71 1.19
CA PRO A 71 11.22 1.25 -0.16
C PRO A 71 9.97 1.31 -1.05
N PHE A 72 8.95 0.49 -0.80
CA PHE A 72 7.71 0.52 -1.56
C PHE A 72 6.72 1.58 -1.08
N SER A 73 6.87 2.12 0.13
CA SER A 73 5.85 2.92 0.81
C SER A 73 5.54 4.22 0.05
N ALA A 74 6.56 4.93 -0.44
CA ALA A 74 6.36 6.15 -1.21
C ALA A 74 5.68 5.89 -2.57
N ALA A 75 5.99 4.77 -3.24
CA ALA A 75 5.35 4.42 -4.50
C ALA A 75 3.90 3.98 -4.29
N PHE A 76 3.65 3.18 -3.26
CA PHE A 76 2.30 2.78 -2.86
C PHE A 76 1.44 4.01 -2.51
N GLY A 77 1.98 4.96 -1.75
CA GLY A 77 1.27 6.20 -1.40
C GLY A 77 0.83 7.01 -2.62
N ARG A 78 1.62 7.06 -3.70
CA ARG A 78 1.21 7.72 -4.95
C ARG A 78 0.04 7.02 -5.64
N VAL A 79 0.03 5.68 -5.61
CA VAL A 79 -1.09 4.89 -6.13
C VAL A 79 -2.35 5.13 -5.30
N ASP A 80 -2.23 5.05 -3.97
CA ASP A 80 -3.32 5.29 -3.04
C ASP A 80 -3.93 6.69 -3.22
N GLU A 81 -3.09 7.72 -3.32
CA GLU A 81 -3.55 9.10 -3.56
C GLU A 81 -4.25 9.25 -4.92
N ALA A 82 -3.75 8.61 -5.99
CA ALA A 82 -4.39 8.62 -7.30
C ALA A 82 -5.76 7.93 -7.28
N ILE A 83 -5.87 6.80 -6.56
CA ILE A 83 -7.13 6.11 -6.34
C ILE A 83 -8.08 6.99 -5.53
N GLY A 84 -7.61 7.63 -4.47
CA GLY A 84 -8.40 8.53 -3.63
C GLY A 84 -8.99 9.69 -4.43
N ARG A 85 -8.19 10.35 -5.29
CA ARG A 85 -8.69 11.40 -6.19
C ARG A 85 -9.77 10.88 -7.15
N LYS A 86 -9.56 9.70 -7.72
CA LYS A 86 -10.55 9.05 -8.59
C LYS A 86 -11.85 8.76 -7.84
N GLN A 87 -11.78 8.15 -6.67
CA GLN A 87 -12.94 7.80 -5.85
C GLN A 87 -13.69 9.03 -5.33
N ALA A 88 -12.98 10.11 -4.98
CA ALA A 88 -13.59 11.38 -4.62
C ALA A 88 -14.40 11.97 -5.78
N TYR A 89 -13.85 11.91 -7.00
CA TYR A 89 -14.57 12.33 -8.20
C TYR A 89 -15.77 11.42 -8.49
N GLU A 90 -15.63 10.11 -8.43
CA GLU A 90 -16.72 9.15 -8.64
C GLU A 90 -17.85 9.35 -7.59
N THR A 91 -17.49 9.71 -6.36
CA THR A 91 -18.47 10.05 -5.32
C THR A 91 -19.28 11.29 -5.72
N ARG A 92 -18.62 12.36 -6.19
CA ARG A 92 -19.30 13.56 -6.69
C ARG A 92 -20.13 13.26 -7.95
N GLN A 93 -19.58 12.48 -8.87
CA GLN A 93 -20.25 12.06 -10.10
C GLN A 93 -21.58 11.38 -9.77
N MET A 94 -21.55 10.41 -8.87
CA MET A 94 -22.75 9.67 -8.47
C MET A 94 -23.69 10.53 -7.62
N LYS A 95 -23.21 11.10 -6.53
CA LYS A 95 -24.08 11.74 -5.54
C LYS A 95 -24.62 13.10 -5.99
N ASP A 96 -23.81 13.87 -6.71
CA ASP A 96 -24.14 15.27 -7.02
C ASP A 96 -24.55 15.44 -8.48
N LEU A 97 -23.79 14.88 -9.43
CA LEU A 97 -24.02 15.15 -10.85
C LEU A 97 -25.16 14.30 -11.42
N PHE A 98 -25.14 12.98 -11.16
CA PHE A 98 -26.16 12.08 -11.68
C PHE A 98 -27.50 12.23 -10.97
N HIS A 99 -27.49 12.43 -9.65
CA HIS A 99 -28.69 12.59 -8.84
C HIS A 99 -29.05 14.07 -8.57
N GLY A 100 -28.37 15.02 -9.23
CA GLY A 100 -28.63 16.45 -9.11
C GLY A 100 -29.29 17.06 -10.35
N ALA A 101 -29.19 18.39 -10.45
CA ALA A 101 -29.88 19.16 -11.48
C ALA A 101 -29.40 18.80 -12.89
N GLU A 102 -28.10 18.59 -13.08
CA GLU A 102 -27.49 18.23 -14.36
C GLU A 102 -28.01 16.88 -14.87
N GLY A 103 -27.96 15.83 -14.04
CA GLY A 103 -28.46 14.51 -14.39
C GLY A 103 -29.97 14.46 -14.61
N HIS A 104 -30.76 15.27 -13.88
CA HIS A 104 -32.19 15.41 -14.13
C HIS A 104 -32.52 16.14 -15.44
N ALA A 105 -31.69 17.10 -15.84
CA ALA A 105 -31.87 17.83 -17.09
C ALA A 105 -31.49 16.98 -18.31
N ASP A 106 -30.34 16.30 -18.25
CA ASP A 106 -29.83 15.44 -19.32
C ASP A 106 -28.83 14.41 -18.77
N MET A 107 -29.33 13.22 -18.43
CA MET A 107 -28.52 12.14 -17.87
C MET A 107 -27.46 11.66 -18.86
N GLU A 108 -27.82 11.49 -20.13
CA GLU A 108 -26.91 10.93 -21.13
C GLU A 108 -25.70 11.84 -21.34
N ARG A 109 -25.95 13.14 -21.50
CA ARG A 109 -24.87 14.14 -21.61
C ARG A 109 -24.05 14.26 -20.34
N THR A 110 -24.67 14.15 -19.17
CA THR A 110 -23.97 14.21 -17.87
C THR A 110 -23.04 13.02 -17.70
N VAL A 111 -23.48 11.80 -18.05
CA VAL A 111 -22.64 10.60 -18.09
C VAL A 111 -21.47 10.79 -19.05
N GLU A 112 -21.74 11.21 -20.29
CA GLU A 112 -20.69 11.42 -21.30
C GLU A 112 -19.60 12.41 -20.84
N LEU A 113 -19.99 13.54 -20.25
CA LEU A 113 -19.06 14.55 -19.76
C LEU A 113 -18.23 14.06 -18.56
N THR A 114 -18.88 13.37 -17.62
CA THR A 114 -18.21 12.93 -16.39
C THR A 114 -17.29 11.73 -16.62
N GLU A 115 -17.65 10.83 -17.53
CA GLU A 115 -16.80 9.70 -17.90
C GLU A 115 -15.49 10.15 -18.56
N ARG A 116 -15.49 11.22 -19.37
CA ARG A 116 -14.24 11.79 -19.91
C ARG A 116 -13.25 12.23 -18.82
N VAL A 117 -13.75 12.80 -17.74
CA VAL A 117 -12.92 13.20 -16.59
C VAL A 117 -12.46 11.96 -15.84
N ARG A 118 -13.38 11.02 -15.58
CA ARG A 118 -13.07 9.75 -14.89
C ARG A 118 -12.01 8.94 -15.64
N GLU A 119 -12.09 8.84 -16.97
CA GLU A 119 -11.09 8.16 -17.81
C GLU A 119 -9.68 8.73 -17.60
N SER A 120 -9.55 10.05 -17.47
CA SER A 120 -8.25 10.69 -17.22
C SER A 120 -7.72 10.33 -15.82
N LEU A 121 -8.59 10.22 -14.83
CA LEU A 121 -8.23 9.77 -13.48
C LEU A 121 -7.84 8.28 -13.45
N VAL A 122 -8.53 7.43 -14.23
CA VAL A 122 -8.18 6.01 -14.41
C VAL A 122 -6.79 5.87 -15.03
N LYS A 123 -6.47 6.65 -16.06
CA LYS A 123 -5.12 6.70 -16.66
C LYS A 123 -4.07 7.11 -15.63
N GLY A 124 -4.35 8.15 -14.84
CA GLY A 124 -3.46 8.60 -13.77
C GLY A 124 -3.21 7.53 -12.69
N VAL A 125 -4.21 6.70 -12.37
CA VAL A 125 -4.02 5.53 -11.49
C VAL A 125 -3.07 4.53 -12.14
N ALA A 126 -3.29 4.15 -13.41
CA ALA A 126 -2.44 3.20 -14.12
C ALA A 126 -0.98 3.68 -14.22
N GLU A 127 -0.76 4.96 -14.49
CA GLU A 127 0.56 5.59 -14.57
C GLU A 127 1.28 5.65 -13.22
N ALA A 128 0.55 5.70 -12.10
CA ALA A 128 1.13 5.69 -10.77
C ALA A 128 1.76 4.33 -10.40
N PHE A 129 1.33 3.24 -11.04
CA PHE A 129 1.90 1.90 -10.84
C PHE A 129 3.27 1.79 -11.52
N VAL A 130 4.31 2.20 -10.80
CA VAL A 130 5.70 2.10 -11.25
C VAL A 130 6.45 0.99 -10.53
N PRO A 131 7.35 0.26 -11.21
CA PRO A 131 8.19 -0.74 -10.56
C PRO A 131 9.16 -0.06 -9.59
N VAL A 132 9.34 -0.65 -8.42
CA VAL A 132 10.32 -0.19 -7.42
C VAL A 132 11.46 -1.20 -7.33
N ARG A 133 12.65 -0.78 -7.77
CA ARG A 133 13.87 -1.55 -7.58
C ARG A 133 14.52 -1.20 -6.25
N HIS A 134 14.84 -2.21 -5.46
CA HIS A 134 15.52 -2.04 -4.18
C HIS A 134 16.43 -3.24 -3.91
N THR A 135 17.28 -3.13 -2.89
CA THR A 135 18.18 -4.20 -2.45
C THR A 135 18.06 -4.35 -0.94
N LEU A 136 17.91 -5.61 -0.48
CA LEU A 136 18.09 -5.96 0.92
C LEU A 136 19.58 -6.16 1.19
N ARG A 137 20.09 -5.55 2.26
CA ARG A 137 21.47 -5.76 2.72
C ARG A 137 21.46 -6.58 3.99
N LEU A 138 22.20 -7.68 3.98
CA LEU A 138 22.35 -8.57 5.11
C LEU A 138 23.80 -8.53 5.57
N THR A 139 24.02 -8.20 6.83
CA THR A 139 25.34 -8.20 7.44
C THR A 139 25.31 -8.98 8.75
N ALA A 140 26.40 -9.69 9.06
CA ALA A 140 26.59 -10.22 10.41
C ALA A 140 26.54 -9.05 11.41
N GLU A 141 25.94 -9.29 12.57
CA GLU A 141 25.99 -8.35 13.70
C GLU A 141 27.28 -8.53 14.51
#